data_AF-A0A395H830-F1
#
_entry.id   AF-A0A395H830-F1
#
_cell.length_a   1.000
_cell.length_b   1.000
_cell.length_c   1.000
_cell.angle_alpha   90.00
_cell.angle_beta   90.00
_cell.angle_gamma   90.00
#
_symmetry.space_group_name_H-M   'P 1'
#
loop_
_entity.id
_entity.type
_entity.pdbx_description
1 polymer ?
#
loop_
_entity_poly.entity_id
_entity_poly.type
_entity_poly.pdbx_seq_one_letter_code
_entity_poly.pdbx_strand_id
1 'polypeptide(L)'
;MHRQIFSFVIALCLCAHWAIASLTSTEIANALNELAQQGFAAKDLVLEINSTSDAGPLRDVYTEIDTIVTVVLTDISFITNTPVITEEAQEQVVYEGYSNFVQSLLELMDAFASSAGTLMSLDHVSKYKVPAEVRVLESAVDAYFYNIISLFPGNSSYNAQASNQKAQVDTHCYEAIWAFDLEEAGPGRGNGSVQARWLARGSV
;
A
#
# COMPACT_ATOMS: atom_id res chain seq x y z
N MET A 1 -22.85 -10.65 -9.88
CA MET A 1 -23.49 -11.06 -8.60
C MET A 1 -22.56 -11.85 -7.66
N HIS A 2 -21.23 -11.90 -7.87
CA HIS A 2 -20.28 -12.53 -6.94
C HIS A 2 -19.30 -11.57 -6.23
N ARG A 3 -19.19 -10.30 -6.69
CA ARG A 3 -18.24 -9.32 -6.15
C ARG A 3 -18.73 -8.60 -4.88
N GLN A 4 -20.02 -8.69 -4.55
CA GLN A 4 -20.63 -8.00 -3.40
C GLN A 4 -20.70 -8.84 -2.10
N ILE A 5 -20.34 -10.13 -2.17
CA ILE A 5 -20.41 -11.03 -1.01
C ILE A 5 -19.09 -11.04 -0.21
N PHE A 6 -17.97 -10.69 -0.86
CA PHE A 6 -16.64 -10.71 -0.23
C PHE A 6 -16.37 -9.55 0.73
N SER A 7 -17.09 -8.43 0.57
CA SER A 7 -16.96 -7.26 1.47
C SER A 7 -17.80 -7.40 2.77
N PHE A 8 -18.51 -8.52 2.93
CA PHE A 8 -19.56 -8.64 3.95
C PHE A 8 -19.07 -9.17 5.31
N VAL A 9 -17.87 -9.75 5.40
CA VAL A 9 -17.40 -10.38 6.65
C VAL A 9 -16.88 -9.35 7.64
N ILE A 10 -16.26 -8.25 7.18
CA ILE A 10 -15.82 -7.15 8.06
C ILE A 10 -17.00 -6.22 8.42
N ALA A 11 -17.95 -6.01 7.50
CA ALA A 11 -19.10 -5.14 7.73
C ALA A 11 -20.09 -5.68 8.78
N LEU A 12 -20.14 -7.00 9.02
CA LEU A 12 -21.11 -7.58 9.96
C LEU A 12 -20.76 -7.37 11.45
N CYS A 13 -19.55 -6.89 11.77
CA CYS A 13 -19.19 -6.48 13.13
C CYS A 13 -19.70 -5.07 13.50
N LEU A 14 -20.28 -4.31 12.57
CA LEU A 14 -20.63 -2.89 12.76
C LEU A 14 -21.92 -2.61 13.56
N CYS A 15 -22.59 -3.62 14.12
CA CYS A 15 -23.86 -3.43 14.85
C CYS A 15 -23.90 -4.05 16.26
N ALA A 16 -22.77 -4.18 16.96
CA ALA A 16 -22.79 -4.66 18.34
C ALA A 16 -21.80 -3.91 19.25
N HIS A 17 -22.29 -2.79 19.80
CA HIS A 17 -21.92 -2.23 21.10
C HIS A 17 -20.47 -1.75 21.31
N TRP A 18 -20.35 -0.72 22.13
CA TRP A 18 -19.10 -0.10 22.59
C TRP A 18 -18.32 -1.05 23.52
N ALA A 19 -17.83 -2.15 22.97
CA ALA A 19 -16.72 -2.89 23.53
C ALA A 19 -15.47 -2.43 22.79
N ILE A 20 -14.47 -2.00 23.54
CA ILE A 20 -13.11 -1.80 23.04
C ILE A 20 -12.60 -3.20 22.64
N ALA A 21 -12.86 -3.61 21.40
CA ALA A 21 -12.56 -4.96 20.94
C ALA A 21 -11.10 -5.04 20.50
N SER A 22 -10.29 -5.78 21.25
CA SER A 22 -8.97 -6.24 20.80
C SER A 22 -9.15 -7.36 19.78
N LEU A 23 -8.35 -7.34 18.71
CA LEU A 23 -8.34 -8.42 17.72
C LEU A 23 -7.41 -9.55 18.17
N THR A 24 -7.75 -10.78 17.79
CA THR A 24 -6.84 -11.91 17.88
C THR A 24 -5.80 -11.88 16.75
N SER A 25 -4.65 -12.52 16.96
CA SER A 25 -3.59 -12.63 15.95
C SER A 25 -4.08 -13.22 14.63
N THR A 26 -5.01 -14.19 14.68
CA THR A 26 -5.60 -14.78 13.48
C THR A 26 -6.52 -13.81 12.74
N GLU A 27 -7.31 -13.01 13.46
CA GLU A 27 -8.17 -11.98 12.84
C GLU A 27 -7.31 -10.91 12.16
N ILE A 28 -6.23 -10.47 12.81
CA ILE A 28 -5.27 -9.51 12.23
C ILE A 28 -4.62 -10.10 10.97
N ALA A 29 -4.13 -11.33 11.03
CA ALA A 29 -3.52 -11.99 9.87
C ALA A 29 -4.52 -12.17 8.71
N ASN A 30 -5.77 -12.51 9.00
CA ASN A 30 -6.81 -12.62 7.98
C ASN A 30 -7.10 -11.27 7.33
N ALA A 31 -7.28 -10.20 8.11
CA ALA A 31 -7.49 -8.85 7.59
C ALA A 31 -6.33 -8.42 6.69
N LEU A 32 -5.08 -8.68 7.11
CA LEU A 32 -3.89 -8.41 6.29
C LEU A 32 -3.85 -9.22 5.00
N ASN A 33 -4.23 -10.50 5.03
CA ASN A 33 -4.30 -11.32 3.82
C ASN A 33 -5.42 -10.88 2.87
N GLU A 34 -6.55 -10.40 3.39
CA GLU A 34 -7.62 -9.83 2.58
C GLU A 34 -7.19 -8.51 1.91
N LEU A 35 -6.50 -7.65 2.66
CA LEU A 35 -5.87 -6.44 2.12
C LEU A 35 -4.82 -6.78 1.05
N ALA A 36 -4.03 -7.83 1.26
CA ALA A 36 -3.08 -8.32 0.27
C ALA A 36 -3.77 -8.73 -1.05
N GLN A 37 -4.88 -9.45 -0.95
CA GLN A 37 -5.67 -9.83 -2.13
C GLN A 37 -6.22 -8.61 -2.86
N GLN A 38 -6.70 -7.59 -2.15
CA GLN A 38 -7.14 -6.33 -2.75
C GLN A 38 -5.98 -5.59 -3.44
N GLY A 39 -4.80 -5.54 -2.81
CA GLY A 39 -3.60 -4.95 -3.41
C GLY A 39 -3.19 -5.65 -4.71
N PHE A 40 -3.21 -6.98 -4.74
CA PHE A 40 -2.94 -7.75 -5.96
C PHE A 40 -4.02 -7.56 -7.02
N ALA A 41 -5.29 -7.44 -6.64
CA ALA A 41 -6.37 -7.15 -7.60
C ALA A 41 -6.19 -5.76 -8.24
N ALA A 42 -5.85 -4.74 -7.45
CA ALA A 42 -5.53 -3.41 -7.98
C ALA A 42 -4.32 -3.45 -8.92
N LYS A 43 -3.28 -4.21 -8.56
CA LYS A 43 -2.08 -4.40 -9.40
C LYS A 43 -2.46 -5.02 -10.75
N ASP A 44 -3.25 -6.08 -10.74
CA ASP A 44 -3.64 -6.79 -11.96
C ASP A 44 -4.43 -5.87 -12.90
N LEU A 45 -5.30 -4.99 -12.37
CA LEU A 45 -5.99 -3.96 -13.16
C LEU A 45 -5.01 -2.95 -13.79
N VAL A 46 -4.00 -2.50 -13.05
CA VAL A 46 -2.97 -1.58 -13.59
C VAL A 46 -2.20 -2.24 -14.72
N LEU A 47 -1.81 -3.51 -14.57
CA LEU A 47 -1.10 -4.26 -15.59
C LEU A 47 -2.00 -4.58 -16.80
N GLU A 48 -3.29 -4.82 -16.59
CA GLU A 48 -4.28 -4.97 -17.66
C GLU A 48 -4.36 -3.69 -18.49
N ILE A 49 -4.50 -2.52 -17.85
CA ILE A 49 -4.51 -1.22 -18.54
C ILE A 49 -3.23 -1.05 -19.35
N ASN A 50 -2.07 -1.35 -18.77
CA ASN A 50 -0.78 -1.18 -19.46
C ASN A 50 -0.65 -2.09 -20.69
N SER A 51 -1.07 -3.35 -20.58
CA SER A 51 -0.97 -4.33 -21.66
C SER A 51 -2.00 -4.13 -22.78
N THR A 52 -3.19 -3.61 -22.46
CA THR A 52 -4.29 -3.43 -23.42
C THR A 52 -4.38 -2.02 -23.97
N SER A 53 -3.75 -1.04 -23.30
CA SER A 53 -3.97 0.39 -23.56
C SER A 53 -5.45 0.78 -23.48
N ASP A 54 -6.22 0.13 -22.60
CA ASP A 54 -7.61 0.48 -22.32
C ASP A 54 -7.73 1.18 -20.97
N ALA A 55 -8.31 2.39 -20.97
CA ALA A 55 -8.56 3.17 -19.76
C ALA A 55 -9.79 2.67 -18.97
N GLY A 56 -10.60 1.77 -19.54
CA GLY A 56 -11.83 1.25 -18.92
C GLY A 56 -11.66 0.81 -17.46
N PRO A 57 -10.62 0.03 -17.11
CA PRO A 57 -10.39 -0.44 -15.74
C PRO A 57 -9.86 0.64 -14.77
N LEU A 58 -9.51 1.84 -15.21
CA LEU A 58 -8.84 2.86 -14.37
C LEU A 58 -9.71 3.30 -13.18
N ARG A 59 -11.03 3.34 -13.36
CA ARG A 59 -11.96 3.63 -12.26
C ARG A 59 -11.95 2.54 -11.19
N ASP A 60 -11.84 1.28 -11.61
CA ASP A 60 -11.80 0.15 -10.69
C ASP A 60 -10.49 0.18 -9.90
N VAL A 61 -9.36 0.57 -10.50
CA VAL A 61 -8.08 0.80 -9.78
C VAL A 61 -8.26 1.77 -8.61
N TYR A 62 -8.86 2.94 -8.86
CA TYR A 62 -9.11 3.92 -7.78
C TYR A 62 -10.06 3.38 -6.71
N THR A 63 -11.07 2.62 -7.13
CA THR A 63 -12.04 2.01 -6.19
C THR A 63 -11.37 0.99 -5.27
N GLU A 64 -10.46 0.16 -5.79
CA GLU A 64 -9.71 -0.81 -4.97
C GLU A 64 -8.76 -0.08 -4.00
N ILE A 65 -8.07 0.99 -4.43
CA ILE A 65 -7.22 1.80 -3.52
C ILE A 65 -8.07 2.44 -2.41
N ASP A 66 -9.17 3.09 -2.75
CA ASP A 66 -10.08 3.71 -1.77
C ASP A 66 -10.62 2.68 -0.77
N THR A 67 -10.86 1.45 -1.24
CA THR A 67 -11.30 0.34 -0.39
C THR A 67 -10.20 -0.06 0.59
N ILE A 68 -8.96 -0.25 0.11
CA ILE A 68 -7.80 -0.54 0.97
C ILE A 68 -7.65 0.56 2.03
N VAL A 69 -7.66 1.83 1.63
CA VAL A 69 -7.56 2.99 2.53
C VAL A 69 -8.65 2.96 3.59
N THR A 70 -9.90 2.71 3.19
CA THR A 70 -11.03 2.67 4.11
C THR A 70 -10.90 1.53 5.13
N VAL A 71 -10.50 0.35 4.67
CA VAL A 71 -10.32 -0.83 5.52
C VAL A 71 -9.19 -0.60 6.51
N VAL A 72 -8.00 -0.19 6.07
CA VAL A 72 -6.87 0.04 7.00
C VAL A 72 -7.18 1.10 8.04
N LEU A 73 -7.84 2.20 7.67
CA LEU A 73 -8.23 3.26 8.63
C LEU A 73 -9.27 2.77 9.64
N THR A 74 -10.16 1.87 9.21
CA THR A 74 -11.14 1.24 10.10
C THR A 74 -10.43 0.29 11.08
N ASP A 75 -9.52 -0.53 10.57
CA ASP A 75 -8.81 -1.56 11.33
C ASP A 75 -7.88 -0.98 12.39
N ILE A 76 -7.28 0.20 12.16
CA ILE A 76 -6.47 0.92 13.15
C ILE A 76 -7.19 0.99 14.50
N SER A 77 -8.48 1.33 14.51
CA SER A 77 -9.25 1.51 15.74
C SER A 77 -9.35 0.24 16.59
N PHE A 78 -9.30 -0.93 15.94
CA PHE A 78 -9.30 -2.22 16.61
C PHE A 78 -7.88 -2.64 17.04
N ILE A 79 -6.86 -2.38 16.21
CA ILE A 79 -5.47 -2.73 16.51
C ILE A 79 -4.89 -1.95 17.68
N THR A 80 -5.17 -0.64 17.80
CA THR A 80 -4.65 0.19 18.89
C THR A 80 -5.03 -0.35 20.28
N ASN A 81 -6.09 -1.17 20.36
CA ASN A 81 -6.56 -1.78 21.60
C ASN A 81 -6.05 -3.21 21.82
N THR A 82 -5.30 -3.77 20.88
CA THR A 82 -4.73 -5.11 20.98
C THR A 82 -3.42 -5.07 21.76
N PRO A 83 -3.23 -5.93 22.76
CA PRO A 83 -1.97 -5.99 23.51
C PRO A 83 -0.81 -6.54 22.66
N VAL A 84 0.41 -6.26 23.09
CA VAL A 84 1.63 -6.86 22.54
C VAL A 84 1.51 -8.39 22.59
N ILE A 85 1.85 -9.04 21.48
CA ILE A 85 1.82 -10.50 21.33
C ILE A 85 2.93 -11.10 22.18
N THR A 86 2.61 -12.11 22.98
CA THR A 86 3.56 -12.78 23.87
C THR A 86 4.04 -14.14 23.37
N GLU A 87 3.28 -14.75 22.46
CA GLU A 87 3.55 -16.08 21.93
C GLU A 87 4.21 -15.97 20.55
N GLU A 88 5.41 -16.52 20.38
CA GLU A 88 6.18 -16.45 19.13
C GLU A 88 5.40 -17.01 17.92
N ALA A 89 4.62 -18.08 18.13
CA ALA A 89 3.78 -18.66 17.09
C ALA A 89 2.69 -17.68 16.59
N GLN A 90 2.18 -16.82 17.46
CA GLN A 90 1.21 -15.79 17.09
C GLN A 90 1.88 -14.61 16.40
N GLU A 91 3.12 -14.27 16.78
CA GLU A 91 3.93 -13.29 16.07
C GLU A 91 4.15 -13.72 14.62
N GLN A 92 4.52 -14.99 14.41
CA GLN A 92 4.70 -15.55 13.07
C GLN A 92 3.43 -15.41 12.22
N VAL A 93 2.26 -15.75 12.78
CA VAL A 93 0.97 -15.66 12.06
C VAL A 93 0.67 -14.22 11.62
N VAL A 94 0.86 -13.23 12.50
CA VAL A 94 0.63 -11.82 12.15
C VAL A 94 1.68 -11.34 11.14
N TYR A 95 2.94 -11.73 11.33
CA TYR A 95 4.02 -11.33 10.45
C TYR A 95 3.84 -11.88 9.02
N GLU A 96 3.39 -13.12 8.85
CA GLU A 96 3.10 -13.70 7.54
C GLU A 96 2.00 -12.91 6.81
N GLY A 97 0.90 -12.59 7.51
CA GLY A 97 -0.15 -11.73 6.96
C GLY A 97 0.37 -10.35 6.60
N TYR A 98 1.15 -9.73 7.49
CA TYR A 98 1.78 -8.43 7.27
C TYR A 98 2.67 -8.42 6.03
N SER A 99 3.54 -9.43 5.91
CA SER A 99 4.45 -9.57 4.77
C SER A 99 3.71 -9.79 3.45
N ASN A 100 2.57 -10.50 3.46
CA ASN A 100 1.74 -10.65 2.26
C ASN A 100 1.14 -9.31 1.83
N PHE A 101 0.64 -8.52 2.78
CA PHE A 101 0.10 -7.19 2.46
C PHE A 101 1.19 -6.24 1.95
N VAL A 102 2.35 -6.21 2.61
CA VAL A 102 3.53 -5.48 2.12
C VAL A 102 3.85 -5.88 0.68
N GLN A 103 3.98 -7.18 0.39
CA GLN A 103 4.30 -7.66 -0.95
C GLN A 103 3.30 -7.15 -2.00
N SER A 104 2.00 -7.15 -1.67
CA SER A 104 0.96 -6.64 -2.57
C SER A 104 1.12 -5.14 -2.87
N LEU A 105 1.54 -4.34 -1.88
CA LEU A 105 1.78 -2.91 -2.06
C LEU A 105 3.03 -2.65 -2.88
N LEU A 106 4.12 -3.38 -2.63
CA LEU A 106 5.35 -3.27 -3.44
C LEU A 106 5.05 -3.53 -4.91
N GLU A 107 4.36 -4.64 -5.20
CA GLU A 107 4.03 -4.98 -6.59
C GLU A 107 3.01 -4.01 -7.22
N LEU A 108 2.07 -3.46 -6.45
CA LEU A 108 1.15 -2.44 -6.93
C LEU A 108 1.90 -1.15 -7.29
N MET A 109 2.83 -0.71 -6.43
CA MET A 109 3.65 0.48 -6.69
C MET A 109 4.55 0.28 -7.91
N ASP A 110 5.16 -0.90 -8.06
CA ASP A 110 5.95 -1.26 -9.24
C ASP A 110 5.10 -1.27 -10.52
N ALA A 111 3.86 -1.75 -10.43
CA ALA A 111 2.91 -1.72 -11.54
C ALA A 111 2.57 -0.28 -11.94
N PHE A 112 2.35 0.62 -10.98
CA PHE A 112 2.15 2.04 -11.25
C PHE A 112 3.38 2.68 -11.90
N ALA A 113 4.56 2.46 -11.34
CA ALA A 113 5.81 3.03 -11.86
C ALA A 113 6.06 2.59 -13.30
N SER A 114 5.92 1.29 -13.59
CA SER A 114 6.14 0.72 -14.92
C SER A 114 5.05 1.06 -15.94
N SER A 115 3.87 1.50 -15.48
CA SER A 115 2.73 1.83 -16.34
C SER A 115 2.50 3.34 -16.48
N ALA A 116 3.34 4.18 -15.86
CA ALA A 116 3.14 5.62 -15.77
C ALA A 116 2.92 6.29 -17.15
N GLY A 117 3.79 6.00 -18.12
CA GLY A 117 3.69 6.56 -19.47
C GLY A 117 2.38 6.18 -20.17
N THR A 118 1.97 4.91 -20.08
CA THR A 118 0.70 4.43 -20.65
C THR A 118 -0.49 5.11 -19.96
N LEU A 119 -0.53 5.12 -18.64
CA LEU A 119 -1.61 5.72 -17.86
C LEU A 119 -1.78 7.23 -18.15
N MET A 120 -0.67 7.95 -18.30
CA MET A 120 -0.68 9.38 -18.67
C MET A 120 -1.14 9.62 -20.11
N SER A 121 -0.83 8.69 -21.03
CA SER A 121 -1.25 8.78 -22.43
C SER A 121 -2.74 8.50 -22.62
N LEU A 122 -3.31 7.61 -21.78
CA LEU A 122 -4.71 7.22 -21.80
C LEU A 122 -5.63 8.25 -21.14
N ASP A 123 -5.20 8.83 -20.02
CA ASP A 123 -5.91 9.92 -19.38
C ASP A 123 -4.92 10.94 -18.79
N HIS A 124 -4.98 12.16 -19.31
CA HIS A 124 -4.19 13.28 -18.81
C HIS A 124 -4.37 13.57 -17.32
N VAL A 125 -5.52 13.20 -16.72
CA VAL A 125 -5.77 13.36 -15.28
C VAL A 125 -4.94 12.38 -14.45
N SER A 126 -4.60 11.20 -15.00
CA SER A 126 -3.78 10.17 -14.32
C SER A 126 -2.47 10.73 -13.79
N LYS A 127 -1.89 11.71 -14.50
CA LYS A 127 -0.68 12.42 -14.09
C LYS A 127 -0.75 12.93 -12.65
N TYR A 128 -1.86 13.50 -12.24
CA TYR A 128 -2.00 14.07 -10.89
C TYR A 128 -2.80 13.15 -9.98
N LYS A 129 -3.75 12.41 -10.54
CA LYS A 129 -4.64 11.57 -9.75
C LYS A 129 -3.92 10.34 -9.22
N VAL A 130 -3.18 9.59 -10.04
CA VAL A 130 -2.47 8.40 -9.54
C VAL A 130 -1.49 8.76 -8.41
N PRO A 131 -0.61 9.78 -8.56
CA PRO A 131 0.22 10.21 -7.44
C PRO A 131 -0.54 10.74 -6.22
N ALA A 132 -1.74 11.28 -6.39
CA ALA A 132 -2.56 11.70 -5.26
C ALA A 132 -3.10 10.48 -4.50
N GLU A 133 -3.64 9.49 -5.21
CA GLU A 133 -4.14 8.25 -4.60
C GLU A 133 -3.02 7.47 -3.90
N VAL A 134 -1.82 7.39 -4.52
CA VAL A 134 -0.66 6.73 -3.89
C VAL A 134 -0.26 7.42 -2.59
N ARG A 135 -0.28 8.76 -2.51
CA ARG A 135 0.02 9.48 -1.25
C ARG A 135 -1.03 9.23 -0.16
N VAL A 136 -2.30 9.14 -0.55
CA VAL A 136 -3.39 8.83 0.39
C VAL A 136 -3.23 7.41 0.92
N LEU A 137 -2.95 6.46 0.03
CA LEU A 137 -2.68 5.06 0.38
C LEU A 137 -1.48 4.95 1.32
N GLU A 138 -0.34 5.55 0.96
CA GLU A 138 0.89 5.59 1.77
C GLU A 138 0.59 6.11 3.18
N SER A 139 -0.10 7.24 3.29
CA SER A 139 -0.43 7.85 4.59
C SER A 139 -1.30 6.93 5.47
N ALA A 140 -2.28 6.26 4.87
CA ALA A 140 -3.19 5.37 5.58
C ALA A 140 -2.49 4.07 6.02
N VAL A 141 -1.72 3.48 5.12
CA VAL A 141 -0.95 2.26 5.38
C VAL A 141 0.15 2.51 6.40
N ASP A 142 0.82 3.67 6.36
CA ASP A 142 1.84 4.04 7.36
C ASP A 142 1.30 4.01 8.77
N ALA A 143 0.14 4.66 8.98
CA ALA A 143 -0.53 4.65 10.27
C ALA A 143 -0.88 3.22 10.70
N TYR A 144 -1.35 2.39 9.77
CA TYR A 144 -1.70 1.00 10.05
C TYR A 144 -0.49 0.14 10.41
N PHE A 145 0.60 0.26 9.65
CA PHE A 145 1.84 -0.48 9.89
C PHE A 145 2.49 -0.11 11.22
N TYR A 146 2.50 1.16 11.62
CA TYR A 146 2.99 1.52 12.95
C TYR A 146 2.19 0.85 14.07
N ASN A 147 0.87 0.75 13.93
CA ASN A 147 0.02 0.06 14.89
C ASN A 147 0.32 -1.44 14.92
N ILE A 148 0.45 -2.11 13.77
CA ILE A 148 0.78 -3.55 13.72
C ILE A 148 2.18 -3.82 14.25
N ILE A 149 3.18 -3.04 13.86
CA ILE A 149 4.57 -3.20 14.32
C ILE A 149 4.63 -3.12 15.85
N SER A 150 3.81 -2.26 16.46
CA SER A 150 3.73 -2.12 17.92
C SER A 150 3.21 -3.36 18.64
N LEU A 151 2.56 -4.29 17.94
CA LEU A 151 2.10 -5.56 18.50
C LEU A 151 3.24 -6.56 18.70
N PHE A 152 4.35 -6.43 17.96
CA PHE A 152 5.52 -7.28 18.15
C PHE A 152 6.36 -6.78 19.33
N PRO A 153 6.84 -7.67 20.22
CA PRO A 153 7.81 -7.30 21.25
C PRO A 153 9.00 -6.56 20.67
N GLY A 154 9.49 -5.50 21.32
CA GLY A 154 10.59 -4.68 20.80
C GLY A 154 11.92 -5.42 20.64
N ASN A 155 12.08 -6.58 21.28
CA ASN A 155 13.22 -7.49 21.13
C ASN A 155 12.97 -8.65 20.16
N SER A 156 11.79 -8.71 19.53
CA SER A 156 11.44 -9.71 18.52
C SER A 156 12.13 -9.40 17.19
N SER A 157 12.55 -10.45 16.48
CA SER A 157 13.03 -10.32 15.10
C SER A 157 11.93 -9.84 14.16
N TYR A 158 10.66 -10.16 14.43
CA TYR A 158 9.52 -9.73 13.63
C TYR A 158 9.28 -8.23 13.70
N ASN A 159 9.55 -7.59 14.85
CA ASN A 159 9.48 -6.13 14.98
C ASN A 159 10.47 -5.43 14.02
N ALA A 160 11.72 -5.90 14.02
CA ALA A 160 12.76 -5.36 13.14
C ALA A 160 12.49 -5.64 11.66
N GLN A 161 12.05 -6.86 11.33
CA GLN A 161 11.71 -7.24 9.96
C GLN A 161 10.52 -6.45 9.41
N ALA A 162 9.44 -6.32 10.19
CA ALA A 162 8.26 -5.55 9.80
C ALA A 162 8.60 -4.06 9.58
N SER A 163 9.45 -3.49 10.44
CA SER A 163 9.93 -2.11 10.29
C SER A 163 10.75 -1.92 9.00
N ASN A 164 11.61 -2.87 8.66
CA ASN A 164 12.38 -2.84 7.41
C ASN A 164 11.47 -2.96 6.18
N GLN A 165 10.46 -3.82 6.25
CA GLN A 165 9.46 -3.97 5.19
C GLN A 165 8.61 -2.71 4.99
N LYS A 166 8.23 -2.02 6.07
CA LYS A 166 7.59 -0.70 5.97
C LYS A 166 8.47 0.27 5.18
N ALA A 167 9.75 0.38 5.52
CA ALA A 167 10.66 1.30 4.83
C ALA A 167 10.80 0.98 3.32
N GLN A 168 10.62 -0.29 2.92
CA GLN A 168 10.55 -0.66 1.51
C GLN A 168 9.26 -0.13 0.87
N VAL A 169 8.11 -0.25 1.54
CA VAL A 169 6.84 0.32 1.05
C VAL A 169 6.96 1.84 0.87
N ASP A 170 7.53 2.56 1.83
CA ASP A 170 7.78 4.01 1.73
C ASP A 170 8.61 4.35 0.47
N THR A 171 9.65 3.54 0.20
CA THR A 171 10.51 3.71 -0.97
C THR A 171 9.75 3.47 -2.28
N HIS A 172 8.98 2.37 -2.36
CA HIS A 172 8.21 2.05 -3.56
C HIS A 172 7.08 3.06 -3.82
N CYS A 173 6.42 3.58 -2.78
CA CYS A 173 5.43 4.66 -2.91
C CYS A 173 6.08 5.92 -3.51
N TYR A 174 7.26 6.30 -3.02
CA TYR A 174 8.03 7.41 -3.57
C TYR A 174 8.40 7.17 -5.05
N GLU A 175 8.90 5.98 -5.39
CA GLU A 175 9.30 5.63 -6.75
C GLU A 175 8.11 5.61 -7.72
N ALA A 176 6.96 5.09 -7.30
CA ALA A 176 5.73 5.10 -8.07
C ALA A 176 5.27 6.54 -8.38
N ILE A 177 5.28 7.43 -7.40
CA ILE A 177 4.97 8.85 -7.60
C ILE A 177 5.96 9.50 -8.56
N TRP A 178 7.26 9.26 -8.33
CA TRP A 178 8.35 9.87 -9.10
C TRP A 178 8.31 9.48 -10.59
N ALA A 179 7.84 8.27 -10.92
CA ALA A 179 7.68 7.83 -12.30
C ALA A 179 6.75 8.75 -13.12
N PHE A 180 5.66 9.25 -12.53
CA PHE A 180 4.74 10.19 -13.21
C PHE A 180 5.36 11.58 -13.41
N ASP A 181 6.24 12.01 -12.51
CA ASP A 181 6.98 13.28 -12.66
C ASP A 181 8.08 13.18 -13.75
N LEU A 182 8.74 12.03 -13.88
CA LEU A 182 9.76 11.80 -14.92
C LEU A 182 9.17 11.76 -16.33
N GLU A 183 8.05 11.05 -16.51
CA GLU A 183 7.37 10.96 -17.80
C GLU A 183 6.88 12.33 -18.29
N GLU A 184 6.49 13.22 -17.37
CA GLU A 184 6.18 14.61 -17.74
C GLU A 184 7.39 15.36 -18.28
N ALA A 185 8.57 15.19 -17.67
CA ALA A 185 9.75 15.98 -18.02
C ALA A 185 10.21 15.73 -19.47
N GLY A 186 9.85 14.58 -20.04
CA GLY A 186 10.22 14.14 -21.39
C GLY A 186 11.74 13.95 -21.57
N PRO A 187 12.19 13.31 -22.67
CA PRO A 187 13.61 13.09 -22.94
C PRO A 187 14.42 14.40 -23.15
N GLY A 188 13.77 15.57 -23.20
CA GLY A 188 14.39 16.87 -23.44
C GLY A 188 14.81 17.68 -22.20
N ARG A 189 14.45 17.25 -20.97
CA ARG A 189 14.86 17.94 -19.72
C ARG A 189 15.85 17.15 -18.86
N GLY A 190 16.24 15.96 -19.29
CA GLY A 190 17.19 15.08 -18.61
C GLY A 190 18.65 15.49 -18.76
N ASN A 191 19.04 16.72 -18.41
CA ASN A 191 20.47 17.02 -18.25
C ASN A 191 20.76 17.98 -17.09
N GLY A 192 20.33 17.55 -15.89
CA GLY A 192 20.70 18.24 -14.67
C GLY A 192 20.09 17.57 -13.46
N SER A 193 20.40 16.29 -13.24
CA SER A 193 20.10 15.66 -11.95
C SER A 193 20.70 16.51 -10.82
N VAL A 194 20.00 16.59 -9.68
CA VAL A 194 20.46 17.32 -8.49
C VAL A 194 21.85 16.81 -8.06
N GLN A 195 22.11 15.53 -8.29
CA GLN A 195 23.39 14.85 -8.08
C GLN A 195 24.51 15.39 -9.00
N ALA A 196 24.22 15.65 -10.29
CA ALA A 196 25.17 16.30 -11.20
C ALA A 196 25.46 17.76 -10.82
N ARG A 197 24.46 18.50 -10.30
CA ARG A 197 24.67 19.88 -9.80
C ARG A 197 25.49 19.93 -8.52
N TRP A 198 25.41 18.91 -7.66
CA TRP A 198 26.24 18.79 -6.46
C TRP A 198 27.69 18.46 -6.81
N LEU A 199 27.91 17.54 -7.75
CA LEU A 199 29.27 17.21 -8.21
C LEU A 199 29.95 18.38 -8.92
N ALA A 200 29.22 19.20 -9.67
CA ALA A 200 29.75 20.39 -10.36
C ALA A 200 30.08 21.57 -9.42
N ARG A 201 29.56 21.59 -8.19
CA ARG A 201 29.90 22.62 -7.17
C ARG A 201 31.06 22.22 -6.27
N GLY A 202 31.55 20.99 -6.37
CA GLY A 202 32.64 20.45 -5.54
C GLY A 202 34.03 20.49 -6.18
N SER A 203 34.15 20.88 -7.45
CA SER A 203 35.42 20.97 -8.17
C SER A 203 35.83 22.42 -8.37
N VAL A 204 36.53 22.97 -7.38
CA VAL A 204 37.41 24.14 -7.50
C VAL A 204 38.82 23.64 -7.78
#